data_AF-A0A931DUJ8-F1
#
_entry.id   AF-A0A931DUJ8-F1
#
_cell.length_a   1.000
_cell.length_b   1.000
_cell.length_c   1.000
_cell.angle_alpha   90.00
_cell.angle_beta   90.00
_cell.angle_gamma   90.00
#
_symmetry.space_group_name_H-M   'P 1'
#
loop_
_entity.id
_entity.type
_entity.pdbx_description
1 polymer ?
#
loop_
_entity_poly.entity_id
_entity_poly.type
_entity_poly.pdbx_seq_one_letter_code
_entity_poly.pdbx_strand_id
1 'polypeptide(L)'
;MGVQGDRIFAAIQQRGFPDPWSAFGECLSWESAYAVQLKQAIDQARKGPDEPLARAVSDLFAKKTANLANARKLLDDVLTEYDQNGMWQVLDERAARLDIDDVSERWAHGLVEHPFPIALLSLQFNWRYMKEHGVRAFYEMTSRYIDDLSAGNRRWGDAWAAEAATGIIDRVTTVECDLASEEAPMHCDICKKTITALLYLDE
;
A
#
# COMPACT_ATOMS: atom_id res chain seq x y z
N MET A 1 21.81 7.01 19.22
CA MET A 1 21.91 7.48 17.82
C MET A 1 22.40 6.34 16.98
N GLY A 2 21.48 5.78 16.22
CA GLY A 2 21.70 4.58 15.44
C GLY A 2 22.51 4.78 14.17
N VAL A 3 23.45 3.87 13.90
CA VAL A 3 24.39 3.97 12.77
C VAL A 3 23.75 3.52 11.46
N GLN A 4 22.88 2.50 11.49
CA GLN A 4 22.23 2.00 10.27
C GLN A 4 21.14 2.97 9.81
N GLY A 5 20.31 3.43 10.74
CA GLY A 5 19.21 4.33 10.44
C GLY A 5 19.68 5.63 9.80
N ASP A 6 20.74 6.25 10.34
CA ASP A 6 21.30 7.48 9.78
C ASP A 6 21.91 7.28 8.38
N ARG A 7 22.58 6.15 8.13
CA ARG A 7 23.11 5.81 6.79
C ARG A 7 22.01 5.64 5.76
N ILE A 8 20.94 4.90 6.10
CA ILE A 8 19.80 4.71 5.20
C ILE A 8 19.14 6.06 4.90
N PHE A 9 18.96 6.94 5.89
CA PHE A 9 18.40 8.27 5.65
C PHE A 9 19.32 9.16 4.81
N ALA A 10 20.65 9.06 4.97
CA ALA A 10 21.59 9.74 4.09
C ALA A 10 21.47 9.26 2.64
N ALA A 11 21.31 7.95 2.42
CA ALA A 11 21.04 7.38 1.10
C ALA A 11 19.71 7.86 0.51
N ILE A 12 18.64 7.92 1.31
CA ILE A 12 17.34 8.49 0.90
C ILE A 12 17.48 9.97 0.54
N GLN A 13 18.23 10.74 1.32
CA GLN A 13 18.45 12.16 1.03
C GLN A 13 19.15 12.38 -0.31
N GLN A 14 20.06 11.48 -0.70
CA GLN A 14 20.81 11.59 -1.95
C GLN A 14 20.04 11.06 -3.16
N ARG A 15 19.28 9.97 -3.00
CA ARG A 15 18.70 9.20 -4.13
C ARG A 15 17.18 9.13 -4.15
N GLY A 16 16.52 9.50 -3.05
CA GLY A 16 15.10 9.27 -2.85
C GLY A 16 14.76 7.81 -2.55
N PHE A 17 13.47 7.50 -2.57
CA PHE A 17 12.98 6.13 -2.45
C PHE A 17 13.26 5.35 -3.75
N PRO A 18 13.72 4.09 -3.66
CA PRO A 18 14.04 3.28 -4.82
C PRO A 18 12.78 2.87 -5.58
N ASP A 19 12.87 2.88 -6.91
CA ASP A 19 11.89 2.23 -7.77
C ASP A 19 12.03 0.70 -7.72
N PRO A 20 10.93 -0.05 -7.95
CA PRO A 20 9.58 0.43 -8.22
C PRO A 20 8.76 0.72 -6.96
N TRP A 21 9.36 0.64 -5.77
CA TRP A 21 8.65 0.82 -4.51
C TRP A 21 8.14 2.25 -4.28
N SER A 22 8.81 3.26 -4.85
CA SER A 22 8.27 4.62 -4.90
C SER A 22 6.94 4.66 -5.65
N ALA A 23 6.93 4.20 -6.91
CA ALA A 23 5.72 4.12 -7.74
C ALA A 23 4.63 3.24 -7.11
N PHE A 24 5.01 2.13 -6.47
CA PHE A 24 4.08 1.28 -5.74
C PHE A 24 3.40 2.06 -4.61
N GLY A 25 4.17 2.69 -3.71
CA GLY A 25 3.59 3.49 -2.61
C GLY A 25 2.66 4.61 -3.07
N GLU A 26 2.96 5.22 -4.23
CA GLU A 26 2.06 6.20 -4.87
C GLU A 26 0.74 5.58 -5.33
N CYS A 27 0.77 4.38 -5.94
CA CYS A 27 -0.45 3.67 -6.31
C CYS A 27 -1.34 3.44 -5.08
N LEU A 28 -0.77 3.11 -3.92
CA LEU A 28 -1.55 2.86 -2.71
C LEU A 28 -2.08 4.13 -2.05
N SER A 29 -1.37 5.25 -2.20
CA SER A 29 -1.90 6.55 -1.81
C SER A 29 -3.11 6.94 -2.68
N TRP A 30 -3.02 6.69 -4.00
CA TRP A 30 -4.13 6.92 -4.93
C TRP A 30 -5.31 5.98 -4.70
N GLU A 31 -5.07 4.73 -4.30
CA GLU A 31 -6.10 3.74 -3.97
C GLU A 31 -7.09 4.30 -2.93
N SER A 32 -6.55 4.91 -1.87
CA SER A 32 -7.31 5.55 -0.80
C SER A 32 -8.00 6.82 -1.28
N ALA A 33 -7.27 7.66 -2.04
CA ALA A 33 -7.84 8.87 -2.62
C ALA A 33 -9.05 8.58 -3.53
N TYR A 34 -8.98 7.51 -4.33
CA TYR A 34 -10.11 7.06 -5.13
C TYR A 34 -11.30 6.57 -4.29
N ALA A 35 -11.05 5.93 -3.15
CA ALA A 35 -12.13 5.52 -2.23
C ALA A 35 -12.92 6.73 -1.71
N VAL A 36 -12.20 7.76 -1.26
CA VAL A 36 -12.80 9.02 -0.80
C VAL A 36 -13.62 9.68 -1.91
N GLN A 37 -13.08 9.74 -3.14
CA GLN A 37 -13.77 10.29 -4.29
C GLN A 37 -15.01 9.47 -4.68
N LEU A 38 -14.93 8.14 -4.63
CA LEU A 38 -16.05 7.23 -4.89
C LEU A 38 -17.20 7.47 -3.91
N LYS A 39 -16.89 7.52 -2.62
CA LYS A 39 -17.88 7.82 -1.58
C LYS A 39 -18.59 9.15 -1.82
N GLN A 40 -17.83 10.21 -2.09
CA GLN A 40 -18.38 11.52 -2.41
C GLN A 40 -19.28 11.49 -3.65
N ALA A 41 -18.84 10.83 -4.72
CA ALA A 41 -19.59 10.74 -5.97
C ALA A 41 -20.88 9.93 -5.81
N ILE A 42 -20.83 8.79 -5.09
CA ILE A 42 -21.98 7.95 -4.76
C ILE A 42 -22.98 8.73 -3.90
N ASP A 43 -22.53 9.40 -2.84
CA ASP A 43 -23.40 10.19 -1.97
C ASP A 43 -24.07 11.36 -2.71
N GLN A 44 -23.38 11.92 -3.71
CA GLN A 44 -23.98 12.94 -4.56
C GLN A 44 -25.00 12.35 -5.53
N ALA A 45 -24.71 11.20 -6.14
CA ALA A 45 -25.65 10.48 -7.03
C ALA A 45 -26.93 10.01 -6.30
N ARG A 46 -26.85 9.72 -5.00
CA ARG A 46 -28.00 9.37 -4.16
C ARG A 46 -29.01 10.52 -3.96
N LYS A 47 -28.61 11.77 -4.16
CA LYS A 47 -29.48 12.94 -3.93
C LYS A 47 -30.50 13.17 -5.06
N GLY A 48 -30.32 12.51 -6.20
CA GLY A 48 -31.25 12.57 -7.33
C GLY A 48 -30.64 11.96 -8.59
N PRO A 49 -31.48 11.51 -9.54
CA PRO A 49 -31.00 10.89 -10.77
C PRO A 49 -30.25 11.92 -11.64
N ASP A 50 -28.99 11.63 -11.92
CA ASP A 50 -28.09 12.47 -12.72
C ASP A 50 -27.12 11.55 -13.50
N GLU A 51 -27.35 11.41 -14.80
CA GLU A 51 -26.53 10.58 -15.68
C GLU A 51 -25.03 10.96 -15.66
N PRO A 52 -24.65 12.25 -15.74
CA PRO A 52 -23.28 12.69 -15.47
C PRO A 52 -22.67 12.13 -14.18
N LEU A 53 -23.40 12.12 -13.05
CA LEU A 53 -22.88 11.60 -11.78
C LEU A 53 -22.73 10.08 -11.81
N ALA A 54 -23.66 9.35 -12.41
CA ALA A 54 -23.54 7.90 -12.58
C ALA A 54 -22.31 7.50 -13.43
N ARG A 55 -22.03 8.27 -14.50
CA ARG A 55 -20.81 8.11 -15.30
C ARG A 55 -19.55 8.40 -14.48
N ALA A 56 -19.55 9.47 -13.68
CA ALA A 56 -18.42 9.83 -12.83
C ALA A 56 -18.07 8.74 -11.81
N VAL A 57 -19.06 8.10 -11.19
CA VAL A 57 -18.84 6.95 -10.28
C VAL A 57 -18.20 5.77 -11.03
N SER A 58 -18.71 5.45 -12.23
CA SER A 58 -18.18 4.37 -13.06
C SER A 58 -16.73 4.62 -13.48
N ASP A 59 -16.41 5.86 -13.88
CA ASP A 59 -15.06 6.27 -14.24
C ASP A 59 -14.09 6.17 -13.06
N LEU A 60 -14.54 6.49 -11.84
CA LEU A 60 -13.74 6.35 -10.63
C LEU A 60 -13.44 4.88 -10.29
N PHE A 61 -14.41 3.98 -10.40
CA PHE A 61 -14.17 2.54 -10.23
C PHE A 61 -13.16 2.01 -11.27
N ALA A 62 -13.26 2.46 -12.52
CA ALA A 62 -12.33 2.09 -13.58
C ALA A 62 -10.90 2.58 -13.28
N LYS A 63 -10.74 3.84 -12.84
CA LYS A 63 -9.44 4.41 -12.43
C LYS A 63 -8.84 3.66 -11.25
N LYS A 64 -9.63 3.39 -10.21
CA LYS A 64 -9.19 2.61 -9.05
C LYS A 64 -8.74 1.20 -9.44
N THR A 65 -9.49 0.54 -10.32
CA THR A 65 -9.13 -0.78 -10.86
C THR A 65 -7.82 -0.75 -11.63
N ALA A 66 -7.64 0.22 -12.54
CA ALA A 66 -6.41 0.37 -13.31
C ALA A 66 -5.19 0.65 -12.41
N ASN A 67 -5.38 1.47 -11.37
CA ASN A 67 -4.34 1.77 -10.38
C ASN A 67 -3.92 0.52 -9.58
N LEU A 68 -4.87 -0.30 -9.11
CA LEU A 68 -4.58 -1.55 -8.43
C LEU A 68 -3.88 -2.57 -9.34
N ALA A 69 -4.29 -2.64 -10.62
CA ALA A 69 -3.62 -3.46 -11.62
C ALA A 69 -2.18 -3.01 -11.87
N ASN A 70 -1.91 -1.69 -11.87
CA ASN A 70 -0.57 -1.15 -11.97
C ASN A 70 0.28 -1.53 -10.74
N ALA A 71 -0.26 -1.37 -9.52
CA ALA A 71 0.42 -1.78 -8.30
C ALA A 71 0.79 -3.27 -8.33
N ARG A 72 -0.14 -4.13 -8.79
CA ARG A 72 0.11 -5.56 -8.94
C ARG A 72 1.22 -5.85 -9.94
N LYS A 73 1.18 -5.19 -11.11
CA LYS A 73 2.20 -5.35 -12.15
C LYS A 73 3.59 -5.00 -11.64
N LEU A 74 3.74 -3.89 -10.88
CA LEU A 74 5.03 -3.50 -10.31
C LEU A 74 5.61 -4.60 -9.40
N LEU A 75 4.77 -5.26 -8.60
CA LEU A 75 5.22 -6.38 -7.75
C LEU A 75 5.58 -7.62 -8.58
N ASP A 76 4.76 -7.99 -9.57
CA ASP A 76 5.00 -9.16 -10.42
C ASP A 76 6.30 -9.01 -11.24
N ASP A 77 6.57 -7.80 -11.74
CA ASP A 77 7.79 -7.47 -12.48
C ASP A 77 9.03 -7.64 -11.56
N VAL A 78 9.01 -7.14 -10.32
CA VAL A 78 10.11 -7.34 -9.35
C VAL A 78 10.26 -8.79 -8.94
N LEU A 79 9.16 -9.48 -8.67
CA LEU A 79 9.18 -10.89 -8.30
C LEU A 79 9.90 -11.71 -9.36
N THR A 80 9.58 -11.46 -10.63
CA THR A 80 10.19 -12.10 -11.79
C THR A 80 11.67 -11.74 -11.92
N GLU A 81 12.03 -10.46 -11.79
CA GLU A 81 13.42 -10.00 -11.90
C GLU A 81 14.29 -10.63 -10.80
N TYR A 82 13.80 -10.62 -9.56
CA TYR A 82 14.57 -11.09 -8.39
C TYR A 82 14.73 -12.61 -8.39
N ASP A 83 13.76 -13.34 -8.96
CA ASP A 83 13.89 -14.77 -9.23
C ASP A 83 15.01 -15.09 -10.22
N GLN A 84 15.24 -14.21 -11.20
CA GLN A 84 16.25 -14.42 -12.24
C GLN A 84 17.66 -14.03 -11.80
N ASN A 85 17.79 -12.99 -10.96
CA ASN A 85 19.09 -12.43 -10.59
C ASN A 85 19.60 -12.87 -9.20
N GLY A 86 18.82 -13.64 -8.44
CA GLY A 86 19.20 -14.14 -7.11
C GLY A 86 19.14 -13.10 -5.99
N MET A 87 18.45 -11.97 -6.20
CA MET A 87 18.35 -10.87 -5.23
C MET A 87 17.73 -11.30 -3.90
N TRP A 88 16.90 -12.36 -3.87
CA TRP A 88 16.28 -12.84 -2.62
C TRP A 88 17.30 -13.18 -1.54
N GLN A 89 18.36 -13.90 -1.89
CA GLN A 89 19.40 -14.26 -0.92
C GLN A 89 20.10 -13.01 -0.36
N VAL A 90 20.40 -12.05 -1.23
CA VAL A 90 21.03 -10.76 -0.83
C VAL A 90 20.12 -9.99 0.13
N LEU A 91 18.83 -9.94 -0.18
CA LEU A 91 17.85 -9.25 0.67
C LEU A 91 17.60 -9.97 1.99
N ASP A 92 17.62 -11.30 2.01
CA ASP A 92 17.51 -12.09 3.25
C ASP A 92 18.73 -11.89 4.16
N GLU A 93 19.94 -11.86 3.58
CA GLU A 93 21.17 -11.56 4.33
C GLU A 93 21.16 -10.13 4.91
N ARG A 94 20.58 -9.17 4.17
CA ARG A 94 20.36 -7.80 4.66
C ARG A 94 19.30 -7.77 5.75
N ALA A 95 18.17 -8.45 5.54
CA ALA A 95 17.09 -8.53 6.54
C ALA A 95 17.62 -9.10 7.86
N ALA A 96 18.43 -10.15 7.82
CA ALA A 96 19.05 -10.73 9.01
C ALA A 96 19.93 -9.74 9.80
N ARG A 97 20.69 -8.88 9.09
CA ARG A 97 21.61 -7.89 9.67
C ARG A 97 20.96 -6.56 10.07
N LEU A 98 19.74 -6.29 9.60
CA LEU A 98 19.04 -5.06 9.92
C LEU A 98 18.82 -4.97 11.45
N ASP A 99 19.36 -3.94 12.07
CA ASP A 99 19.10 -3.62 13.48
C ASP A 99 17.77 -2.87 13.56
N ILE A 100 16.71 -3.60 13.93
CA ILE A 100 15.34 -3.09 13.94
C ILE A 100 15.19 -1.94 14.96
N ASP A 101 15.89 -1.98 16.08
CA ASP A 101 15.76 -0.95 17.12
C ASP A 101 16.44 0.34 16.68
N ASP A 102 17.63 0.22 16.07
CA ASP A 102 18.41 1.32 15.47
C ASP A 102 17.61 2.05 14.38
N VAL A 103 17.09 1.30 13.39
CA VAL A 103 16.28 1.91 12.33
C VAL A 103 14.93 2.40 12.86
N SER A 104 14.34 1.76 13.88
CA SER A 104 13.10 2.27 14.48
C SER A 104 13.28 3.61 15.16
N GLU A 105 14.36 3.79 15.94
CA GLU A 105 14.69 5.06 16.61
C GLU A 105 14.72 6.19 15.58
N ARG A 106 15.40 5.97 14.45
CA ARG A 106 15.56 7.01 13.43
C ARG A 106 14.26 7.34 12.69
N TRP A 107 13.42 6.36 12.40
CA TRP A 107 12.13 6.56 11.73
C TRP A 107 11.11 7.23 12.65
N ALA A 108 11.18 6.99 13.96
CA ALA A 108 10.28 7.60 14.94
C ALA A 108 10.36 9.13 14.96
N HIS A 109 11.52 9.72 14.65
CA HIS A 109 11.72 11.18 14.63
C HIS A 109 10.82 11.92 13.61
N GLY A 110 10.37 11.24 12.55
CA GLY A 110 9.54 11.84 11.52
C GLY A 110 8.03 11.69 11.75
N LEU A 111 7.63 11.02 12.83
CA LEU A 111 6.22 10.75 13.11
C LEU A 111 5.57 11.93 13.82
N VAL A 112 4.33 12.22 13.43
CA VAL A 112 3.43 13.12 14.17
C VAL A 112 3.00 12.46 15.48
N GLU A 113 2.65 13.29 16.48
CA GLU A 113 2.16 12.87 17.79
C GLU A 113 0.77 12.22 17.72
N HIS A 114 0.69 11.02 17.15
CA HIS A 114 -0.49 10.16 17.28
C HIS A 114 -0.27 9.20 18.46
N PRO A 115 -1.22 9.08 19.40
CA PRO A 115 -1.04 8.28 20.61
C PRO A 115 -0.84 6.78 20.34
N PHE A 116 -1.26 6.31 19.17
CA PHE A 116 -0.98 4.97 18.68
C PHE A 116 -0.03 5.04 17.46
N PRO A 117 1.26 4.70 17.58
CA PRO A 117 2.25 4.89 16.52
C PRO A 117 2.17 3.77 15.47
N ILE A 118 1.00 3.58 14.86
CA ILE A 118 0.70 2.47 13.96
C ILE A 118 1.72 2.37 12.82
N ALA A 119 2.23 3.49 12.30
CA ALA A 119 3.23 3.46 11.25
C ALA A 119 4.56 2.82 11.69
N LEU A 120 5.02 3.15 12.91
CA LEU A 120 6.25 2.55 13.46
C LEU A 120 6.04 1.06 13.75
N LEU A 121 4.88 0.70 14.31
CA LEU A 121 4.55 -0.68 14.62
C LEU A 121 4.47 -1.54 13.35
N SER A 122 3.88 -1.01 12.27
CA SER A 122 3.83 -1.67 10.97
C SER A 122 5.23 -1.86 10.36
N LEU A 123 6.11 -0.87 10.44
CA LEU A 123 7.51 -1.00 9.99
C LEU A 123 8.23 -2.14 10.74
N GLN A 124 8.14 -2.12 12.07
CA GLN A 124 8.74 -3.13 12.92
C GLN A 124 8.18 -4.53 12.66
N PHE A 125 6.86 -4.65 12.50
CA PHE A 125 6.21 -5.89 12.13
C PHE A 125 6.80 -6.43 10.82
N ASN A 126 6.84 -5.61 9.77
CA ASN A 126 7.33 -6.06 8.46
C ASN A 126 8.80 -6.48 8.49
N TRP A 127 9.67 -5.74 9.20
CA TRP A 127 11.08 -6.13 9.34
C TRP A 127 11.24 -7.45 10.12
N ARG A 128 10.47 -7.67 11.18
CA ARG A 128 10.46 -8.95 11.91
C ARG A 128 9.94 -10.08 11.03
N TYR A 129 8.85 -9.84 10.30
CA TYR A 129 8.27 -10.79 9.36
C TYR A 129 9.29 -11.24 8.30
N MET A 130 10.04 -10.31 7.69
CA MET A 130 11.09 -10.64 6.72
C MET A 130 12.25 -11.42 7.34
N LYS A 131 12.64 -11.13 8.60
CA LYS A 131 13.65 -11.92 9.31
C LYS A 131 13.21 -13.36 9.56
N GLU A 132 11.91 -13.57 9.84
CA GLU A 132 11.37 -14.88 10.18
C GLU A 132 11.04 -15.73 8.94
N HIS A 133 10.50 -15.09 7.90
CA HIS A 133 9.90 -15.79 6.74
C HIS A 133 10.64 -15.53 5.42
N GLY A 134 11.64 -14.65 5.41
CA GLY A 134 12.33 -14.20 4.22
C GLY A 134 11.63 -13.03 3.53
N VAL A 135 12.41 -12.27 2.75
CA VAL A 135 11.95 -11.08 2.03
C VAL A 135 10.99 -11.45 0.90
N ARG A 136 11.17 -12.60 0.24
CA ARG A 136 10.21 -13.07 -0.76
C ARG A 136 8.80 -13.23 -0.18
N ALA A 137 8.67 -13.83 1.01
CA ALA A 137 7.38 -14.04 1.65
C ALA A 137 6.66 -12.70 1.92
N PHE A 138 7.41 -11.64 2.21
CA PHE A 138 6.87 -10.29 2.36
C PHE A 138 6.32 -9.73 1.04
N TYR A 139 7.01 -9.93 -0.09
CA TYR A 139 6.48 -9.55 -1.39
C TYR A 139 5.20 -10.33 -1.73
N GLU A 140 5.19 -11.65 -1.49
CA GLU A 140 4.00 -12.48 -1.73
C GLU A 140 2.82 -12.08 -0.83
N MET A 141 3.08 -11.73 0.43
CA MET A 141 2.07 -11.15 1.33
C MET A 141 1.52 -9.84 0.78
N THR A 142 2.41 -8.98 0.26
CA THR A 142 2.01 -7.70 -0.34
C THR A 142 1.17 -7.92 -1.60
N SER A 143 1.51 -8.89 -2.45
CA SER A 143 0.70 -9.25 -3.63
C SER A 143 -0.69 -9.75 -3.25
N ARG A 144 -0.82 -10.59 -2.21
CA ARG A 144 -2.13 -11.03 -1.69
C ARG A 144 -2.97 -9.84 -1.20
N TYR A 145 -2.35 -8.89 -0.52
CA TYR A 145 -3.04 -7.68 -0.08
C TYR A 145 -3.61 -6.86 -1.26
N ILE A 146 -2.87 -6.72 -2.37
CA ILE A 146 -3.38 -6.06 -3.59
C ILE A 146 -4.55 -6.84 -4.21
N ASP A 147 -4.51 -8.17 -4.17
CA ASP A 147 -5.63 -9.01 -4.65
C ASP A 147 -6.89 -8.81 -3.81
N ASP A 148 -6.74 -8.71 -2.49
CA ASP A 148 -7.84 -8.45 -1.56
C ASP A 148 -8.44 -7.06 -1.78
N LEU A 149 -7.62 -6.02 -1.94
CA LEU A 149 -8.09 -4.67 -2.32
C LEU A 149 -8.83 -4.68 -3.66
N SER A 150 -8.31 -5.42 -4.63
CA SER A 150 -8.94 -5.55 -5.96
C SER A 150 -10.28 -6.27 -5.87
N ALA A 151 -10.38 -7.32 -5.06
CA ALA A 151 -11.63 -8.03 -4.80
C ALA A 151 -12.64 -7.13 -4.07
N GLY A 152 -12.20 -6.38 -3.06
CA GLY A 152 -13.02 -5.39 -2.35
C GLY A 152 -13.56 -4.31 -3.29
N ASN A 153 -12.71 -3.75 -4.16
CA ASN A 153 -13.12 -2.74 -5.13
C ASN A 153 -14.18 -3.27 -6.12
N ARG A 154 -14.01 -4.51 -6.62
CA ARG A 154 -15.03 -5.15 -7.48
C ARG A 154 -16.34 -5.33 -6.74
N ARG A 155 -16.30 -5.84 -5.50
CA ARG A 155 -17.49 -6.02 -4.66
C ARG A 155 -18.23 -4.71 -4.42
N TRP A 156 -17.50 -3.62 -4.20
CA TRP A 156 -18.11 -2.29 -4.07
C TRP A 156 -18.75 -1.80 -5.37
N GLY A 157 -18.09 -2.02 -6.50
CA GLY A 157 -18.67 -1.73 -7.82
C GLY A 157 -19.97 -2.50 -8.08
N ASP A 158 -20.00 -3.80 -7.76
CA ASP A 158 -21.19 -4.63 -7.89
C ASP A 158 -22.33 -4.16 -6.97
N ALA A 159 -22.01 -3.80 -5.72
CA ALA A 159 -22.98 -3.26 -4.77
C ALA A 159 -23.56 -1.92 -5.27
N TRP A 160 -22.72 -1.04 -5.83
CA TRP A 160 -23.20 0.21 -6.44
C TRP A 160 -24.09 -0.04 -7.66
N ALA A 161 -23.73 -0.97 -8.54
CA ALA A 161 -24.55 -1.31 -9.69
C ALA A 161 -25.93 -1.86 -9.28
N ALA A 162 -25.97 -2.71 -8.24
CA ALA A 162 -27.21 -3.19 -7.67
C ALA A 162 -28.05 -2.07 -7.04
N GLU A 163 -27.41 -1.15 -6.31
CA GLU A 163 -28.07 0.04 -5.76
C GLU A 163 -28.68 0.91 -6.87
N ALA A 164 -27.93 1.20 -7.93
CA ALA A 164 -28.40 2.00 -9.05
C ALA A 164 -29.60 1.34 -9.78
N ALA A 165 -29.63 0.01 -9.85
CA ALA A 165 -30.71 -0.74 -10.51
C ALA A 165 -31.97 -0.88 -9.63
N THR A 166 -31.83 -0.96 -8.31
CA THR A 166 -32.91 -1.35 -7.40
C THR A 166 -33.34 -0.24 -6.42
N GLY A 167 -32.50 0.77 -6.23
CA GLY A 167 -32.63 1.77 -5.17
C GLY A 167 -32.30 1.25 -3.76
N ILE A 168 -31.87 -0.01 -3.61
CA ILE A 168 -31.53 -0.61 -2.31
C ILE A 168 -30.07 -0.36 -2.02
N ILE A 169 -29.80 0.36 -0.92
CA ILE A 169 -28.45 0.77 -0.52
C ILE A 169 -27.77 -0.32 0.31
N ASP A 170 -26.63 -0.83 -0.17
CA ASP A 170 -25.73 -1.65 0.64
C ASP A 170 -24.68 -0.79 1.37
N ARG A 171 -25.02 -0.42 2.61
CA ARG A 171 -24.14 0.37 3.47
C ARG A 171 -22.99 -0.44 4.05
N VAL A 172 -23.16 -1.77 4.19
CA VAL A 172 -22.14 -2.62 4.82
C VAL A 172 -20.95 -2.74 3.88
N THR A 173 -21.19 -3.08 2.61
CA THR A 173 -20.11 -3.15 1.60
C THR A 173 -19.39 -1.81 1.48
N THR A 174 -20.12 -0.69 1.51
CA THR A 174 -19.51 0.65 1.47
C THR A 174 -18.55 0.85 2.64
N VAL A 175 -18.96 0.57 3.89
CA VAL A 175 -18.12 0.75 5.08
C VAL A 175 -16.91 -0.16 5.07
N GLU A 176 -17.08 -1.43 4.72
CA GLU A 176 -15.98 -2.41 4.69
C GLU A 176 -14.93 -2.05 3.63
N CYS A 177 -15.36 -1.58 2.45
CA CYS A 177 -14.45 -1.17 1.39
C CYS A 177 -13.79 0.20 1.66
N ASP A 178 -14.47 1.11 2.34
CA ASP A 178 -13.91 2.37 2.85
C ASP A 178 -12.77 2.06 3.84
N LEU A 179 -13.04 1.23 4.86
CA LEU A 179 -12.06 0.83 5.87
C LEU A 179 -10.82 0.16 5.24
N ALA A 180 -11.00 -0.78 4.32
CA ALA A 180 -9.87 -1.42 3.64
C ALA A 180 -9.01 -0.42 2.85
N SER A 181 -9.63 0.63 2.27
CA SER A 181 -8.92 1.66 1.52
C SER A 181 -8.23 2.70 2.42
N GLU A 182 -8.73 2.93 3.64
CA GLU A 182 -8.05 3.75 4.65
C GLU A 182 -6.76 3.07 5.15
N GLU A 183 -6.78 1.74 5.27
CA GLU A 183 -5.65 0.91 5.68
C GLU A 183 -4.55 0.83 4.61
N ALA A 184 -4.90 0.85 3.32
CA ALA A 184 -3.97 0.68 2.20
C ALA A 184 -2.71 1.58 2.24
N PRO A 185 -2.80 2.91 2.39
CA PRO A 185 -1.61 3.75 2.50
C PRO A 185 -0.86 3.51 3.82
N MET A 186 -1.57 3.19 4.91
CA MET A 186 -0.95 2.95 6.21
C MET A 186 -0.17 1.64 6.26
N HIS A 187 -0.48 0.64 5.43
CA HIS A 187 0.25 -0.63 5.40
C HIS A 187 1.19 -0.73 4.20
N CYS A 188 0.75 -0.33 3.02
CA CYS A 188 1.51 -0.58 1.80
C CYS A 188 2.40 0.59 1.34
N ASP A 189 2.10 1.86 1.68
CA ASP A 189 3.13 2.93 1.57
C ASP A 189 4.21 2.77 2.67
N ILE A 190 3.91 2.00 3.71
CA ILE A 190 4.91 1.53 4.68
C ILE A 190 5.77 0.42 4.09
N CYS A 191 5.27 -0.42 3.19
CA CYS A 191 6.10 -1.40 2.47
C CYS A 191 7.25 -0.73 1.71
N LYS A 192 7.01 0.42 1.06
CA LYS A 192 8.07 1.25 0.46
C LYS A 192 9.17 1.62 1.45
N LYS A 193 8.81 2.10 2.64
CA LYS A 193 9.79 2.48 3.67
C LYS A 193 10.51 1.26 4.24
N THR A 194 9.78 0.17 4.42
CA THR A 194 10.27 -1.11 4.93
C THR A 194 11.40 -1.66 4.07
N ILE A 195 11.16 -1.80 2.75
CA ILE A 195 12.12 -2.38 1.82
C ILE A 195 13.28 -1.43 1.50
N THR A 196 13.05 -0.12 1.52
CA THR A 196 14.12 0.89 1.34
C THR A 196 15.21 0.72 2.39
N ALA A 197 14.83 0.40 3.63
CA ALA A 197 15.80 0.13 4.69
C ALA A 197 16.72 -1.07 4.34
N LEU A 198 16.19 -2.10 3.67
CA LEU A 198 17.00 -3.22 3.22
C LEU A 198 17.83 -2.88 1.98
N LEU A 199 17.24 -2.19 1.00
CA LEU A 199 17.92 -1.85 -0.24
C LEU A 199 19.14 -0.95 -0.01
N TYR A 200 19.09 -0.07 0.99
CA TYR A 200 20.18 0.85 1.35
C TYR A 200 20.99 0.44 2.57
N LEU A 201 20.82 -0.76 3.11
CA LEU A 201 21.49 -1.17 4.36
C LEU A 201 23.03 -1.15 4.26
N ASP A 202 23.56 -1.50 3.10
CA ASP A 202 25.01 -1.65 2.87
C ASP A 202 25.69 -0.42 2.26
N GLU A 203 24.91 0.62 1.98
CA GLU A 203 25.35 1.82 1.24
C GLU A 203 26.10 2.82 2.14
#